data_AF-A0A3C0X3B2-F1
#
_entry.id   AF-A0A3C0X3B2-F1
#
_cell.length_a   1.000
_cell.length_b   1.000
_cell.length_c   1.000
_cell.angle_alpha   90.00
_cell.angle_beta   90.00
_cell.angle_gamma   90.00
#
_symmetry.space_group_name_H-M   'P 1'
#
loop_
_entity.id
_entity.type
_entity.pdbx_description
1 polymer ?
#
loop_
_entity_poly.entity_id
_entity_poly.type
_entity_poly.pdbx_seq_one_letter_code
_entity_poly.pdbx_strand_id
1 'polypeptide(L)'
;MIKKELLKMPKLRATPYMLRRAKADKPKDVRVNKYTNWSYLRCCTKKGVLKVSFFMTEAMRYGGTKPIYDIYFDRKNKKYITYSHEKEKWLTASLRNLYWPDGWFNRHAVYVPRESNKILKKYFKTDKSGANILVCYQDDVMAENLEKRHRKVTDPWDEDLKQTPKQLPKDFEKWLDKEATDEHFVFYNYSRKKYTEGYCTYCENTVSVEKPHYN
;
A
#
# COMPACT_ATOMS: atom_id res chain seq x y z
N MET A 1 13.92 -18.21 3.06
CA MET A 1 14.78 -18.21 1.86
C MET A 1 16.24 -18.04 2.24
N ILE A 2 17.12 -18.94 1.80
CA ILE A 2 18.57 -18.89 2.08
C ILE A 2 19.28 -18.31 0.87
N LYS A 3 19.86 -17.10 1.00
CA LYS A 3 20.51 -16.35 -0.10
C LYS A 3 21.52 -17.17 -0.91
N LYS A 4 22.36 -17.96 -0.24
CA LYS A 4 23.35 -18.84 -0.89
C LYS A 4 22.71 -19.91 -1.78
N GLU A 5 21.55 -20.45 -1.39
CA GLU A 5 20.82 -21.44 -2.21
C GLU A 5 20.12 -20.80 -3.41
N LEU A 6 19.60 -19.58 -3.24
CA LEU A 6 18.97 -18.82 -4.32
C LEU A 6 19.93 -18.57 -5.48
N LEU A 7 21.19 -18.21 -5.18
CA LEU A 7 22.23 -18.03 -6.21
C LEU A 7 22.61 -19.32 -6.95
N LYS A 8 22.35 -20.49 -6.35
CA LYS A 8 22.52 -21.82 -7.00
C LYS A 8 21.34 -22.20 -7.90
N MET A 9 20.29 -21.37 -8.00
CA MET A 9 19.24 -21.56 -9.01
C MET A 9 19.81 -21.32 -10.41
N PRO A 10 19.19 -21.88 -11.47
CA PRO A 10 19.67 -21.71 -12.84
C PRO A 10 19.96 -20.24 -13.20
N LYS A 11 21.10 -20.00 -13.83
CA LYS A 11 21.48 -18.68 -14.36
C LYS A 11 20.71 -18.45 -15.66
N LEU A 12 19.58 -17.74 -15.56
CA LEU A 12 18.78 -17.41 -16.74
C LEU A 12 19.51 -16.33 -17.56
N ARG A 13 19.65 -16.58 -18.86
CA ARG A 13 20.22 -15.64 -19.84
C ARG A 13 19.14 -15.19 -20.83
N ALA A 14 19.33 -14.04 -21.46
CA ALA A 14 18.50 -13.66 -22.60
C ALA A 14 18.62 -14.72 -23.69
N THR A 15 17.49 -15.14 -24.26
CA THR A 15 17.49 -16.14 -25.35
C THR A 15 17.82 -15.47 -26.68
N PRO A 16 18.35 -16.21 -27.68
CA PRO A 16 18.57 -15.66 -29.03
C PRO A 16 17.30 -15.01 -29.61
N TYR A 17 16.12 -15.57 -29.33
CA TYR A 17 14.84 -14.99 -29.73
C TYR A 17 14.57 -13.63 -29.08
N MET A 18 14.84 -13.48 -27.78
CA MET A 18 14.71 -12.19 -27.09
C MET A 18 15.67 -11.15 -27.65
N LEU A 19 16.93 -11.53 -27.93
CA LEU A 19 17.92 -10.64 -28.53
C LEU A 19 17.47 -10.16 -29.92
N ARG A 20 17.00 -11.07 -30.78
CA ARG A 20 16.47 -10.73 -32.10
C ARG A 20 15.27 -9.78 -32.00
N ARG A 21 14.32 -10.05 -31.10
CA ARG A 21 13.18 -9.16 -30.89
C ARG A 21 13.62 -7.79 -30.38
N ALA A 22 14.51 -7.74 -29.39
CA ALA A 22 15.02 -6.49 -28.84
C ALA A 22 15.72 -5.66 -29.92
N LYS A 23 16.52 -6.28 -30.79
CA LYS A 23 17.20 -5.63 -31.93
C LYS A 23 16.22 -5.11 -33.00
N ALA A 24 15.12 -5.82 -33.22
CA ALA A 24 14.08 -5.42 -34.18
C ALA A 24 13.14 -4.32 -33.66
N ASP A 25 13.04 -4.13 -32.34
CA ASP A 25 12.19 -3.08 -31.73
C ASP A 25 12.77 -1.69 -32.07
N LYS A 26 12.06 -0.91 -32.90
CA LYS A 26 12.47 0.46 -33.21
C LYS A 26 12.02 1.39 -32.07
N PRO A 27 12.89 2.30 -31.59
CA PRO A 27 12.48 3.24 -30.55
C PRO A 27 11.32 4.11 -31.04
N LYS A 28 10.28 4.26 -30.21
CA LYS A 28 9.12 5.13 -30.44
C LYS A 28 9.49 6.61 -30.35
N ASP A 29 10.47 6.95 -29.52
CA ASP A 29 11.11 8.27 -29.50
C ASP A 29 12.63 8.05 -29.46
N VAL A 30 13.32 8.54 -30.49
CA VAL A 30 14.76 8.36 -30.72
C VAL A 30 15.58 9.16 -29.71
N ARG A 31 15.07 10.29 -29.22
CA ARG A 31 15.80 11.17 -28.28
C ARG A 31 15.99 10.52 -26.91
N VAL A 32 15.03 9.70 -26.51
CA VAL A 32 14.98 9.02 -25.21
C VAL A 32 15.07 7.49 -25.33
N ASN A 33 15.39 6.97 -26.52
CA ASN A 33 15.46 5.52 -26.80
C ASN A 33 14.25 4.72 -26.27
N LYS A 34 13.03 5.27 -26.40
CA LYS A 34 11.85 4.66 -25.79
C LYS A 34 11.35 3.47 -26.61
N TYR A 35 11.66 2.25 -26.21
CA TYR A 35 11.25 1.02 -26.92
C TYR A 35 9.80 0.60 -26.61
N THR A 36 9.21 -0.25 -27.46
CA THR A 36 7.89 -0.85 -27.21
C THR A 36 7.94 -1.74 -25.98
N ASN A 37 8.92 -2.65 -25.95
CA ASN A 37 9.24 -3.42 -24.76
C ASN A 37 10.45 -2.78 -24.12
N TRP A 38 10.26 -2.22 -22.94
CA TRP A 38 11.30 -1.59 -22.15
C TRP A 38 12.22 -2.61 -21.48
N SER A 39 11.65 -3.73 -21.04
CA SER A 39 12.41 -4.86 -20.52
C SER A 39 11.77 -6.19 -20.88
N TYR A 40 12.52 -7.26 -20.66
CA TYR A 40 12.09 -8.62 -20.91
C TYR A 40 12.26 -9.47 -19.64
N LEU A 41 11.43 -10.49 -19.52
CA LEU A 41 11.40 -11.36 -18.35
C LEU A 41 11.63 -12.82 -18.74
N ARG A 42 12.36 -13.54 -17.90
CA ARG A 42 12.32 -15.02 -17.85
C ARG A 42 12.11 -15.49 -16.43
N CYS A 43 11.55 -16.67 -16.25
CA CYS A 43 11.43 -17.26 -14.93
C CYS A 43 11.63 -18.77 -14.91
N CYS A 44 11.93 -19.30 -13.74
CA CYS A 44 11.95 -20.73 -13.44
C CYS A 44 11.57 -20.96 -11.98
N THR A 45 11.19 -22.20 -11.65
CA THR A 45 10.89 -22.60 -10.26
C THR A 45 11.88 -23.67 -9.81
N LYS A 46 12.28 -23.63 -8.54
CA LYS A 46 13.11 -24.67 -7.91
C LYS A 46 12.79 -24.73 -6.42
N LYS A 47 12.54 -25.93 -5.89
CA LYS A 47 12.22 -26.17 -4.46
C LYS A 47 11.13 -25.23 -3.92
N GLY A 48 10.07 -24.98 -4.70
CA GLY A 48 8.96 -24.12 -4.30
C GLY A 48 9.23 -22.60 -4.34
N VAL A 49 10.43 -22.17 -4.73
CA VAL A 49 10.77 -20.76 -4.96
C VAL A 49 10.73 -20.45 -6.45
N LEU A 50 10.09 -19.34 -6.81
CA LEU A 50 10.12 -18.79 -8.16
C LEU A 50 11.28 -17.79 -8.28
N LYS A 51 12.13 -17.98 -9.29
CA LYS A 51 13.12 -17.00 -9.73
C LYS A 51 12.62 -16.31 -10.99
N VAL A 52 12.70 -14.98 -11.00
CA VAL A 52 12.37 -14.11 -12.13
C VAL A 52 13.59 -13.27 -12.46
N SER A 53 14.02 -13.29 -13.71
CA SER A 53 15.17 -12.53 -14.21
C SER A 53 14.69 -11.47 -15.19
N PHE A 54 15.10 -10.22 -14.98
CA PHE A 54 14.78 -9.08 -15.85
C PHE A 54 15.98 -8.71 -16.72
N PHE A 55 15.73 -8.43 -17.99
CA PHE A 55 16.74 -8.08 -18.99
C PHE A 55 16.35 -6.74 -19.64
N MET A 56 17.27 -5.78 -19.65
CA MET A 56 17.02 -4.47 -20.25
C MET A 56 17.12 -4.55 -21.77
N THR A 57 16.16 -3.94 -22.47
CA THR A 57 16.11 -3.95 -23.93
C THR A 57 17.38 -3.35 -24.53
N GLU A 58 17.85 -2.21 -24.02
CA GLU A 58 19.07 -1.55 -24.47
C GLU A 58 20.28 -2.49 -24.42
N ALA A 59 20.55 -3.10 -23.25
CA ALA A 59 21.64 -4.06 -23.11
C ALA A 59 21.52 -5.25 -24.08
N MET A 60 20.32 -5.79 -24.28
CA MET A 60 20.10 -6.91 -25.21
C MET A 60 20.32 -6.54 -26.67
N ARG A 61 20.05 -5.30 -27.07
CA ARG A 61 20.31 -4.83 -28.45
C ARG A 61 21.80 -4.87 -28.80
N TYR A 62 22.65 -4.62 -27.81
CA TYR A 62 24.11 -4.72 -27.91
C TYR A 62 24.65 -6.14 -27.59
N GLY A 63 23.78 -7.15 -27.58
CA GLY A 63 24.18 -8.55 -27.34
C GLY A 63 24.31 -8.93 -25.87
N GLY A 64 23.96 -8.05 -24.94
CA GLY A 64 23.94 -8.32 -23.51
C GLY A 64 22.95 -9.44 -23.16
N THR A 65 23.44 -10.47 -22.45
CA THR A 65 22.61 -11.64 -22.07
C THR A 65 22.37 -11.77 -20.58
N LYS A 66 23.02 -10.93 -19.76
CA LYS A 66 22.91 -10.97 -18.31
C LYS A 66 21.65 -10.21 -17.85
N PRO A 67 20.94 -10.69 -16.83
CA PRO A 67 19.84 -9.93 -16.25
C PRO A 67 20.38 -8.77 -15.40
N ILE A 68 19.58 -7.70 -15.26
CA ILE A 68 19.85 -6.61 -14.32
C ILE A 68 19.47 -7.02 -12.89
N TYR A 69 18.35 -7.73 -12.75
CA TYR A 69 17.81 -8.19 -11.48
C TYR A 69 17.39 -9.65 -11.55
N ASP A 70 17.69 -10.40 -10.49
CA ASP A 70 17.05 -11.67 -10.18
C ASP A 70 16.15 -11.48 -8.95
N ILE A 71 14.85 -11.71 -9.09
CA ILE A 71 13.88 -11.60 -8.00
C ILE A 71 13.39 -12.98 -7.64
N TYR A 72 13.46 -13.29 -6.36
CA TYR A 72 13.05 -14.57 -5.80
C TYR A 72 11.77 -14.38 -5.01
N PHE A 73 10.77 -15.20 -5.28
CA PHE A 73 9.47 -15.17 -4.62
C PHE A 73 9.26 -16.49 -3.89
N ASP A 74 8.96 -16.41 -2.60
CA ASP A 74 8.55 -17.51 -1.75
C ASP A 74 7.09 -17.28 -1.37
N ARG A 75 6.20 -17.96 -2.10
CA ARG A 75 4.75 -17.81 -1.95
C ARG A 75 4.26 -18.36 -0.60
N LYS A 76 4.86 -19.44 -0.10
CA LYS A 76 4.46 -20.07 1.17
C LYS A 76 4.68 -19.10 2.33
N ASN A 77 5.83 -18.42 2.34
CA ASN A 77 6.19 -17.51 3.42
C ASN A 77 5.81 -16.05 3.13
N LYS A 78 5.10 -15.77 2.03
CA LYS A 78 4.75 -14.41 1.58
C LYS A 78 5.94 -13.46 1.55
N LYS A 79 7.08 -13.94 1.06
CA LYS A 79 8.35 -13.19 1.02
C LYS A 79 8.86 -13.06 -0.40
N TYR A 80 9.60 -12.00 -0.65
CA TYR A 80 10.39 -11.84 -1.86
C TYR A 80 11.74 -11.19 -1.52
N ILE A 81 12.73 -11.39 -2.37
CA ILE A 81 14.03 -10.73 -2.27
C ILE A 81 14.64 -10.58 -3.65
N THR A 82 15.33 -9.48 -3.88
CA THR A 82 15.96 -9.15 -5.16
C THR A 82 17.48 -9.24 -5.03
N TYR A 83 18.13 -9.73 -6.07
CA TYR A 83 19.57 -9.65 -6.25
C TYR A 83 19.86 -8.74 -7.45
N SER A 84 20.63 -7.67 -7.22
CA SER A 84 21.12 -6.78 -8.25
C SER A 84 22.42 -7.33 -8.81
N HIS A 85 22.46 -7.59 -10.12
CA HIS A 85 23.69 -8.05 -10.79
C HIS A 85 24.68 -6.92 -11.02
N GLU A 86 24.20 -5.70 -11.21
CA GLU A 86 25.05 -4.51 -11.36
C GLU A 86 25.80 -4.20 -10.04
N LYS A 87 25.08 -4.22 -8.92
CA LYS A 87 25.63 -3.85 -7.61
C LYS A 87 26.10 -5.06 -6.79
N GLU A 88 25.97 -6.26 -7.36
CA GLU A 88 26.24 -7.56 -6.73
C GLU A 88 25.65 -7.74 -5.32
N LYS A 89 24.50 -7.08 -5.04
CA LYS A 89 23.93 -6.98 -3.70
C LYS A 89 22.48 -7.42 -3.62
N TRP A 90 22.10 -7.85 -2.42
CA TRP A 90 20.71 -8.18 -2.09
C TRP A 90 19.92 -6.91 -1.76
N LEU A 91 18.71 -6.84 -2.28
CA LEU A 91 17.76 -5.75 -2.11
C LEU A 91 16.43 -6.32 -1.60
N THR A 92 15.77 -5.58 -0.72
CA THR A 92 14.43 -5.89 -0.21
C THR A 92 13.33 -5.09 -0.90
N ALA A 93 13.70 -4.18 -1.80
CA ALA A 93 12.77 -3.33 -2.53
C ALA A 93 11.84 -4.12 -3.47
N SER A 94 10.59 -3.66 -3.58
CA SER A 94 9.62 -4.13 -4.56
C SER A 94 10.00 -3.67 -5.97
N LEU A 95 9.38 -4.25 -7.01
CA LEU A 95 9.58 -3.86 -8.41
C LEU A 95 9.40 -2.35 -8.63
N ARG A 96 8.41 -1.74 -7.95
CA ARG A 96 8.12 -0.30 -8.04
C ARG A 96 9.23 0.57 -7.46
N ASN A 97 9.96 0.06 -6.46
CA ASN A 97 10.94 0.81 -5.68
C ASN A 97 12.39 0.42 -6.02
N LEU A 98 12.59 -0.51 -6.95
CA LEU A 98 13.92 -0.78 -7.50
C LEU A 98 14.37 0.42 -8.34
N TYR A 99 15.68 0.66 -8.36
CA TYR A 99 16.25 1.62 -9.29
C TYR A 99 16.25 1.02 -10.70
N TRP A 100 15.56 1.67 -11.64
CA TRP A 100 15.59 1.27 -13.03
C TRP A 100 16.23 2.38 -13.88
N PRO A 101 17.02 2.04 -14.91
CA PRO A 101 17.75 3.02 -15.72
C PRO A 101 16.89 4.18 -16.27
N ASP A 102 15.64 3.90 -16.65
CA ASP A 102 14.72 4.90 -17.23
C ASP A 102 13.63 5.36 -16.24
N GLY A 103 13.91 5.27 -14.94
CA GLY A 103 13.05 5.74 -13.84
C GLY A 103 12.18 4.66 -13.22
N TRP A 104 10.86 4.80 -13.36
CA TRP A 104 9.81 3.95 -12.79
C TRP A 104 9.53 2.65 -13.55
N PHE A 105 9.22 1.60 -12.79
CA PHE A 105 8.85 0.30 -13.33
C PHE A 105 7.50 0.33 -14.07
N ASN A 106 7.51 0.11 -15.38
CA ASN A 106 6.30 -0.04 -16.17
C ASN A 106 6.01 -1.52 -16.50
N ARG A 107 5.07 -2.12 -15.76
CA ARG A 107 4.63 -3.52 -15.96
C ARG A 107 4.06 -3.82 -17.35
N HIS A 108 3.53 -2.82 -18.06
CA HIS A 108 2.93 -3.00 -19.39
C HIS A 108 3.98 -3.00 -20.51
N ALA A 109 5.17 -2.46 -20.24
CA ALA A 109 6.29 -2.46 -21.16
C ALA A 109 7.27 -3.63 -20.93
N VAL A 110 6.85 -4.66 -20.19
CA VAL A 110 7.65 -5.87 -19.96
C VAL A 110 7.20 -6.97 -20.90
N TYR A 111 8.09 -7.40 -21.80
CA TYR A 111 7.84 -8.58 -22.62
C TYR A 111 7.98 -9.85 -21.79
N VAL A 112 6.91 -10.65 -21.73
CA VAL A 112 6.89 -11.95 -21.05
C VAL A 112 6.66 -13.06 -22.07
N PRO A 113 7.65 -13.95 -22.33
CA PRO A 113 7.46 -15.12 -23.17
C PRO A 113 6.31 -16.00 -22.68
N ARG A 114 5.59 -16.65 -23.60
CA ARG A 114 4.43 -17.51 -23.30
C ARG A 114 4.75 -18.56 -22.21
N GLU A 115 5.90 -19.20 -22.30
CA GLU A 115 6.32 -20.22 -21.32
C GLU A 115 6.57 -19.63 -19.92
N SER A 116 7.20 -18.46 -19.85
CA SER A 116 7.36 -17.76 -18.57
C SER A 116 6.01 -17.33 -18.00
N ASN A 117 5.09 -16.85 -18.84
CA ASN A 117 3.75 -16.46 -18.40
C ASN A 117 2.95 -17.66 -17.83
N LYS A 118 3.06 -18.84 -18.45
CA LYS A 118 2.45 -20.08 -17.93
C LYS A 118 3.00 -20.44 -16.54
N ILE A 119 4.32 -20.35 -16.36
CA ILE A 119 4.97 -20.60 -15.06
C ILE A 119 4.47 -19.61 -14.01
N LEU A 120 4.40 -18.31 -14.34
CA LEU A 120 3.92 -17.29 -13.41
C LEU A 120 2.47 -17.54 -12.99
N LYS A 121 1.57 -17.76 -13.94
CA LYS A 121 0.15 -18.06 -13.68
C LYS A 121 0.00 -19.28 -12.77
N LYS A 122 0.70 -20.37 -13.08
CA LYS A 122 0.69 -21.61 -12.29
C LYS A 122 1.24 -21.38 -10.87
N TYR A 123 2.32 -20.63 -10.74
CA TYR A 123 2.97 -20.40 -9.45
C TYR A 123 2.10 -19.55 -8.51
N PHE A 124 1.55 -18.44 -9.02
CA PHE A 124 0.74 -17.52 -8.23
C PHE A 124 -0.74 -17.92 -8.15
N LYS A 125 -1.18 -18.93 -8.91
CA LYS A 125 -2.57 -19.37 -9.02
C LYS A 125 -3.50 -18.22 -9.39
N THR A 126 -3.18 -17.54 -10.49
CA THR A 126 -3.92 -16.38 -10.99
C THR A 126 -4.17 -16.46 -12.49
N ASP A 127 -5.25 -15.86 -12.93
CA ASP A 127 -5.65 -15.62 -14.32
C ASP A 127 -4.93 -14.42 -14.95
N LYS A 128 -4.45 -13.47 -14.12
CA LYS A 128 -3.64 -12.30 -14.52
C LYS A 128 -2.44 -12.72 -15.36
N SER A 129 -1.98 -11.83 -16.24
CA SER A 129 -0.85 -12.10 -17.16
C SER A 129 0.27 -11.07 -17.07
N GLY A 130 1.44 -11.45 -17.57
CA GLY A 130 2.60 -10.57 -17.71
C GLY A 130 3.23 -10.20 -16.37
N ALA A 131 3.97 -9.09 -16.36
CA ALA A 131 4.62 -8.59 -15.15
C ALA A 131 3.62 -8.07 -14.10
N ASN A 132 2.35 -7.85 -14.47
CA ASN A 132 1.30 -7.44 -13.52
C ASN A 132 1.10 -8.47 -12.39
N ILE A 133 1.29 -9.76 -12.67
CA ILE A 133 1.24 -10.82 -11.65
C ILE A 133 2.20 -10.53 -10.49
N LEU A 134 3.43 -10.12 -10.82
CA LEU A 134 4.49 -9.88 -9.84
C LEU A 134 4.21 -8.63 -9.01
N VAL A 135 3.73 -7.57 -9.66
CA VAL A 135 3.39 -6.31 -9.01
C VAL A 135 2.24 -6.53 -8.03
N CYS A 136 1.14 -7.15 -8.46
CA CYS A 136 0.02 -7.44 -7.56
C CYS A 136 0.47 -8.27 -6.35
N TYR A 137 1.26 -9.33 -6.56
CA TYR A 137 1.74 -10.13 -5.43
C TYR A 137 2.58 -9.32 -4.44
N GLN A 138 3.48 -8.45 -4.92
CA GLN A 138 4.26 -7.60 -4.01
C GLN A 138 3.38 -6.57 -3.30
N ASP A 139 2.41 -5.98 -3.99
CA ASP A 139 1.45 -5.04 -3.43
C ASP A 139 0.63 -5.73 -2.30
N ASP A 140 0.13 -6.95 -2.51
CA ASP A 140 -0.60 -7.74 -1.51
C ASP A 140 0.28 -8.04 -0.27
N VAL A 141 1.53 -8.48 -0.48
CA VAL A 141 2.49 -8.74 0.61
C VAL A 141 2.78 -7.46 1.41
N MET A 142 2.91 -6.31 0.75
CA MET A 142 3.16 -5.04 1.42
C MET A 142 1.94 -4.58 2.22
N ALA A 143 0.72 -4.70 1.67
CA ALA A 143 -0.52 -4.38 2.36
C ALA A 143 -0.70 -5.21 3.64
N GLU A 144 -0.47 -6.54 3.58
CA GLU A 144 -0.54 -7.39 4.78
C GLU A 144 0.51 -7.02 5.83
N ASN A 145 1.71 -6.63 5.42
CA ASN A 145 2.76 -6.21 6.36
C ASN A 145 2.44 -4.86 6.99
N LEU A 146 1.81 -3.95 6.25
CA LEU A 146 1.36 -2.65 6.75
C LEU A 146 0.26 -2.85 7.79
N GLU A 147 -0.75 -3.67 7.48
CA GLU A 147 -1.84 -4.01 8.40
C GLU A 147 -1.31 -4.61 9.72
N LYS A 148 -0.35 -5.54 9.64
CA LYS A 148 0.30 -6.10 10.84
C LYS A 148 1.05 -5.05 11.66
N ARG A 149 1.61 -4.01 11.03
CA ARG A 149 2.27 -2.91 11.75
C ARG A 149 1.24 -2.02 12.42
N HIS A 150 0.14 -1.70 11.72
CA HIS A 150 -0.95 -0.91 12.29
C HIS A 150 -1.53 -1.61 13.52
N ARG A 151 -1.86 -2.90 13.43
CA ARG A 151 -2.36 -3.69 14.57
C ARG A 151 -1.42 -3.67 15.78
N LYS A 152 -0.11 -3.81 15.57
CA LYS A 152 0.84 -3.70 16.70
C LYS A 152 0.80 -2.37 17.43
N VAL A 153 0.37 -1.30 16.76
CA VAL A 153 0.23 0.04 17.35
C VAL A 153 -1.17 0.24 17.93
N THR A 154 -2.21 -0.24 17.25
CA THR A 154 -3.61 -0.02 17.65
C THR A 154 -4.13 -1.04 18.66
N ASP A 155 -3.68 -2.30 18.61
CA ASP A 155 -4.15 -3.37 19.51
C ASP A 155 -3.99 -3.00 21.01
N PRO A 156 -2.90 -2.36 21.47
CA PRO A 156 -2.80 -1.88 22.84
C PRO A 156 -3.83 -0.80 23.20
N TRP A 157 -4.13 0.12 22.26
CA TRP A 157 -5.14 1.16 22.47
C TRP A 157 -6.55 0.56 22.48
N ASP A 158 -6.82 -0.39 21.59
CA ASP A 158 -8.08 -1.11 21.55
C ASP A 158 -8.31 -1.91 22.85
N GLU A 159 -7.26 -2.47 23.45
CA GLU A 159 -7.36 -3.17 24.74
C GLU A 159 -7.63 -2.21 25.90
N ASP A 160 -6.99 -1.04 25.91
CA ASP A 160 -7.22 0.01 26.91
C ASP A 160 -8.67 0.54 26.82
N LEU A 161 -9.15 0.84 25.61
CA LEU A 161 -10.51 1.32 25.35
C LEU A 161 -11.60 0.30 25.75
N LYS A 162 -11.30 -1.00 25.82
CA LYS A 162 -12.27 -1.99 26.34
C LYS A 162 -12.60 -1.77 27.80
N GLN A 163 -11.71 -1.12 28.57
CA GLN A 163 -11.97 -0.76 29.96
C GLN A 163 -12.95 0.41 30.08
N THR A 164 -13.12 1.20 29.01
CA THR A 164 -14.10 2.29 28.99
C THR A 164 -15.51 1.71 29.14
N PRO A 165 -16.30 2.17 30.14
CA PRO A 165 -17.68 1.76 30.29
C PRO A 165 -18.47 2.00 29.00
N LYS A 166 -19.15 0.96 28.49
CA LYS A 166 -19.98 1.07 27.28
C LYS A 166 -21.21 1.94 27.47
N GLN A 167 -21.64 2.10 28.72
CA GLN A 167 -22.76 2.94 29.10
C GLN A 167 -22.21 4.23 29.67
N LEU A 168 -22.77 5.36 29.22
CA LEU A 168 -22.54 6.64 29.86
C LEU A 168 -22.97 6.55 31.33
N PRO A 169 -22.28 7.26 32.24
CA PRO A 169 -22.76 7.44 33.60
C PRO A 169 -24.22 7.93 33.58
N LYS A 170 -25.04 7.45 34.51
CA LYS A 170 -26.49 7.76 34.53
C LYS A 170 -26.77 9.26 34.53
N ASP A 171 -25.92 10.03 35.19
CA ASP A 171 -26.06 11.48 35.34
C ASP A 171 -25.20 12.26 34.33
N PHE A 172 -24.68 11.61 33.28
CA PHE A 172 -23.78 12.26 32.32
C PHE A 172 -24.45 13.44 31.59
N GLU A 173 -25.69 13.26 31.10
CA GLU A 173 -26.43 14.35 30.45
C GLU A 173 -26.70 15.49 31.43
N LYS A 174 -27.11 15.17 32.67
CA LYS A 174 -27.34 16.17 33.70
C LYS A 174 -26.06 16.94 34.07
N TRP A 175 -24.92 16.25 34.14
CA TRP A 175 -23.62 16.88 34.35
C TRP A 175 -23.23 17.75 33.16
N LEU A 176 -23.45 17.29 31.93
CA LEU A 176 -23.18 18.05 30.70
C LEU A 176 -23.99 19.36 30.69
N ASP A 177 -25.29 19.26 31.00
CA ASP A 177 -26.23 20.36 30.93
C ASP A 177 -26.04 21.38 32.06
N LYS A 178 -25.45 21.00 33.20
CA LYS A 178 -25.33 21.89 34.38
C LYS A 178 -23.91 22.31 34.70
N GLU A 179 -22.96 21.39 34.59
CA GLU A 179 -21.60 21.56 35.09
C GLU A 179 -20.58 21.73 33.96
N ALA A 180 -20.81 21.12 32.80
CA ALA A 180 -19.90 21.24 31.64
C ALA A 180 -20.21 22.44 30.75
N THR A 181 -21.38 23.04 30.90
CA THR A 181 -21.79 24.24 30.15
C THR A 181 -21.52 25.48 31.01
N ASP A 182 -20.66 26.37 30.51
CA ASP A 182 -20.28 27.59 31.23
C ASP A 182 -21.39 28.67 31.24
N GLU A 183 -22.34 28.56 30.31
CA GLU A 183 -23.42 29.55 30.14
C GLU A 183 -24.81 28.93 30.36
N HIS A 184 -25.57 29.55 31.26
CA HIS A 184 -26.97 29.21 31.52
C HIS A 184 -27.86 30.40 31.24
N PHE A 185 -29.02 30.14 30.65
CA PHE A 185 -29.92 31.19 30.18
C PHE A 185 -31.23 31.18 30.97
N VAL A 186 -31.83 32.37 31.09
CA VAL A 186 -33.21 32.50 31.55
C VAL A 186 -34.02 33.03 30.38
N PHE A 187 -34.94 32.22 29.88
CA PHE A 187 -35.86 32.60 28.82
C PHE A 187 -37.12 33.22 29.42
N TYR A 188 -37.43 34.46 29.06
CA TYR A 188 -38.62 35.15 29.55
C TYR A 188 -39.29 35.96 28.43
N ASN A 189 -40.58 36.20 28.58
CA ASN A 189 -41.30 37.15 27.73
C ASN A 189 -41.24 38.53 28.37
N TYR A 190 -40.94 39.55 27.56
CA TYR A 190 -40.91 40.92 28.06
C TYR A 190 -42.27 41.34 28.65
N SER A 191 -42.23 41.97 29.82
CA SER A 191 -43.39 42.56 30.49
C SER A 191 -43.01 43.90 31.10
N ARG A 192 -43.93 44.87 31.08
CA ARG A 192 -43.73 46.16 31.78
C ARG A 192 -43.85 46.05 33.31
N LYS A 193 -44.22 44.87 33.83
CA LYS A 193 -44.32 44.62 35.27
C LYS A 193 -42.92 44.56 35.90
N LYS A 194 -42.81 44.97 37.16
CA LYS A 194 -41.55 44.91 37.92
C LYS A 194 -40.97 43.48 37.98
N TYR A 195 -41.85 42.47 38.04
CA TYR A 195 -41.50 41.07 38.04
C TYR A 195 -42.27 40.32 36.95
N THR A 196 -41.61 39.39 36.28
CA THR A 196 -42.22 38.43 35.36
C THR A 196 -41.69 37.02 35.61
N GLU A 197 -42.28 36.03 34.96
CA GLU A 197 -41.85 34.64 35.03
C GLU A 197 -40.92 34.33 33.85
N GLY A 198 -39.84 33.61 34.10
CA GLY A 198 -38.93 33.09 33.09
C GLY A 198 -38.54 31.65 33.41
N TYR A 199 -38.12 30.90 32.40
CA TYR A 199 -37.61 29.54 32.56
C TYR A 199 -36.08 29.56 32.62
N CYS A 200 -35.50 29.07 33.71
CA CYS A 200 -34.05 28.96 33.89
C CYS A 200 -33.55 27.61 33.39
N THR A 201 -32.59 27.60 32.47
CA THR A 201 -32.01 26.35 31.92
C THR A 201 -31.21 25.56 32.95
N TYR A 202 -30.61 26.22 33.95
CA TYR A 202 -29.85 25.56 35.01
C TYR A 202 -30.76 24.90 36.07
N CYS A 203 -31.72 25.68 36.57
CA CYS A 203 -32.63 25.23 37.62
C CYS A 203 -33.75 24.31 37.09
N GLU A 204 -33.95 24.27 35.76
CA GLU A 204 -35.04 23.58 35.07
C GLU A 204 -36.42 23.90 35.67
N ASN A 205 -36.60 25.16 36.07
CA ASN A 205 -37.78 25.62 36.76
C ASN A 205 -38.11 27.06 36.38
N THR A 206 -39.38 27.41 36.60
CA THR A 206 -39.85 28.79 36.50
C THR A 206 -39.25 29.62 37.64
N VAL A 207 -38.58 30.72 37.29
CA VAL A 207 -37.97 31.67 38.21
C VAL A 207 -38.55 33.07 37.99
N SER A 208 -38.47 33.92 39.01
CA SER A 208 -38.86 35.32 38.87
C SER A 208 -37.72 36.13 38.24
N VAL A 209 -38.06 36.91 37.21
CA VAL A 209 -37.15 37.85 36.55
C VAL A 209 -37.53 39.26 36.97
N GLU A 210 -36.61 39.97 37.63
CA GLU A 210 -36.77 41.37 38.01
C GLU A 210 -36.35 42.28 36.85
N LYS A 211 -37.17 43.30 36.54
CA LYS A 211 -36.90 44.30 35.49
C LYS A 211 -36.50 43.65 34.15
N PRO A 212 -37.37 42.83 33.53
CA PRO A 212 -37.07 42.18 32.27
C PRO A 212 -36.72 43.22 31.20
N HIS A 213 -35.54 43.08 30.59
CA HIS A 213 -35.10 43.91 29.48
C HIS A 213 -35.61 43.34 28.15
N TYR A 214 -35.74 44.20 27.14
CA TYR A 214 -36.03 43.74 25.78
C TYR A 214 -34.77 43.04 25.24
N ASN A 215 -34.92 41.82 24.72
CA ASN A 215 -33.81 41.07 24.11
C ASN A 215 -33.43 41.63 22.74
#